data_AF-A0A537L3P8-F1
#
_entry.id   AF-A0A537L3P8-F1
#
_cell.length_a   1.000
_cell.length_b   1.000
_cell.length_c   1.000
_cell.angle_alpha   90.00
_cell.angle_beta   90.00
_cell.angle_gamma   90.00
#
_symmetry.space_group_name_H-M   'P 1'
#
loop_
_entity.id
_entity.type
_entity.pdbx_description
1 polymer ?
#
loop_
_entity_poly.entity_id
_entity_poly.type
_entity_poly.pdbx_seq_one_letter_code
_entity_poly.pdbx_strand_id
1 'polypeptide(L)'
;GKSAELARIANEELAALVARHPDRFVAAVAGLPLNDVAATLRELDHAVHRLGLRGVQLFTHINGKPLDAPELSPVFEAVAELNVPIWLHPARGATPPDYPGEKKSLYEIWHVFGWPFDTTIAMTRMIFSGLLDRFPTLKVITHHLGGTVPFLESRIKNAYDQFGTRTADEDYGALLRTLRKHPHDYYRMFYADTALYGSPPALECGLAFFGAEHVLFGSDMPFDAEGGSRYIRQTLGAIDQMTASHEAKRRILRENAVKLLGMEPGGR
;
A
#
# COMPACT_ATOMS: atom_id res chain seq x y z
N GLY A 1 -1.69 17.55 19.80
CA GLY A 1 -1.90 18.68 18.87
C GLY A 1 -3.11 18.41 17.98
N LYS A 2 -3.50 19.37 17.15
CA LYS A 2 -4.74 19.29 16.32
C LYS A 2 -4.81 18.06 15.41
N SER A 3 -3.70 17.61 14.83
CA SER A 3 -3.70 16.39 14.00
C SER A 3 -4.07 15.13 14.78
N ALA A 4 -3.58 15.00 16.02
CA ALA A 4 -3.91 13.86 16.89
C ALA A 4 -5.38 13.85 17.29
N GLU A 5 -5.95 15.01 17.59
CA GLU A 5 -7.38 15.16 17.89
C GLU A 5 -8.25 14.79 16.69
N LEU A 6 -7.91 15.28 15.49
CA LEU A 6 -8.66 14.94 14.27
C LEU A 6 -8.55 13.45 13.91
N ALA A 7 -7.36 12.86 14.07
CA ALA A 7 -7.17 11.43 13.87
C ALA A 7 -8.04 10.63 14.84
N ARG A 8 -8.07 11.02 16.12
CA ARG A 8 -8.92 10.38 17.14
C ARG A 8 -10.39 10.41 16.75
N ILE A 9 -10.91 11.59 16.43
CA ILE A 9 -12.32 11.77 16.05
C ILE A 9 -12.65 10.91 14.82
N ALA A 10 -11.79 10.93 13.79
CA ALA A 10 -12.01 10.15 12.58
C ALA A 10 -12.02 8.63 12.87
N ASN A 11 -11.07 8.15 13.68
CA ASN A 11 -10.97 6.74 14.02
C ASN A 11 -12.16 6.26 14.88
N GLU A 12 -12.59 7.07 15.86
CA GLU A 12 -13.78 6.78 16.67
C GLU A 12 -15.05 6.73 15.82
N GLU A 13 -15.22 7.65 14.86
CA GLU A 13 -16.36 7.63 13.93
C GLU A 13 -16.32 6.43 12.97
N LEU A 14 -15.15 6.05 12.46
CA LEU A 14 -14.99 4.85 11.63
C LEU A 14 -15.36 3.59 12.42
N ALA A 15 -14.89 3.47 13.66
CA ALA A 15 -15.24 2.35 14.53
C ALA A 15 -16.75 2.33 14.85
N ALA A 16 -17.35 3.50 15.12
CA ALA A 16 -18.79 3.62 15.33
C ALA A 16 -19.60 3.26 14.07
N LEU A 17 -19.12 3.61 12.88
CA LEU A 17 -19.77 3.25 11.62
C LEU A 17 -19.76 1.74 11.37
N VAL A 18 -18.63 1.09 11.61
CA VAL A 18 -18.50 -0.38 11.57
C VAL A 18 -19.47 -1.02 12.56
N ALA A 19 -19.54 -0.52 13.79
CA ALA A 19 -20.45 -1.04 14.81
C ALA A 19 -21.94 -0.83 14.47
N ARG A 20 -22.29 0.28 13.81
CA ARG A 20 -23.68 0.59 13.38
C ARG A 20 -24.13 -0.23 12.19
N HIS A 21 -23.22 -0.57 11.27
CA HIS A 21 -23.53 -1.27 10.02
C HIS A 21 -22.59 -2.45 9.75
N PRO A 22 -22.51 -3.45 10.65
CA PRO A 22 -21.57 -4.55 10.54
C PRO A 22 -21.87 -5.50 9.36
N ASP A 23 -23.07 -5.42 8.78
CA ASP A 23 -23.46 -6.13 7.55
C ASP A 23 -22.93 -5.45 6.26
N ARG A 24 -22.39 -4.23 6.37
CA ARG A 24 -21.88 -3.42 5.25
C ARG A 24 -20.40 -3.11 5.39
N PHE A 25 -19.96 -2.77 6.60
CA PHE A 25 -18.57 -2.47 6.92
C PHE A 25 -18.07 -3.48 7.93
N VAL A 26 -17.22 -4.39 7.48
CA VAL A 26 -16.71 -5.50 8.31
C VAL A 26 -15.49 -5.10 9.15
N ALA A 27 -14.79 -4.07 8.72
CA ALA A 27 -13.63 -3.51 9.39
C ALA A 27 -13.38 -2.07 8.90
N ALA A 28 -12.55 -1.35 9.64
CA ALA A 28 -11.96 -0.09 9.22
C ALA A 28 -10.48 -0.05 9.61
N VAL A 29 -9.73 0.83 8.96
CA VAL A 29 -8.30 1.05 9.21
C VAL A 29 -8.08 2.46 9.76
N ALA A 30 -7.09 2.59 10.63
CA ALA A 30 -6.83 3.83 11.35
C ALA A 30 -6.10 4.85 10.48
N GLY A 31 -6.54 6.11 10.55
CA GLY A 31 -5.72 7.26 10.18
C GLY A 31 -4.80 7.65 11.33
N LEU A 32 -3.57 8.05 11.02
CA LEU A 32 -2.56 8.37 12.03
C LEU A 32 -2.05 9.82 11.91
N PRO A 33 -1.76 10.51 13.03
CA PRO A 33 -1.21 11.86 13.02
C PRO A 33 0.32 11.84 12.77
N LEU A 34 0.73 11.40 11.58
CA LEU A 34 2.11 11.03 11.22
C LEU A 34 3.12 12.20 11.26
N ASN A 35 2.66 13.43 11.48
CA ASN A 35 3.51 14.58 11.73
C ASN A 35 4.07 14.65 13.17
N ASP A 36 3.59 13.79 14.08
CA ASP A 36 4.05 13.66 15.46
C ASP A 36 4.12 12.16 15.82
N VAL A 37 5.34 11.64 15.93
CA VAL A 37 5.60 10.21 16.17
C VAL A 37 5.05 9.76 17.52
N ALA A 38 5.22 10.57 18.58
CA ALA A 38 4.74 10.20 19.91
C ALA A 38 3.20 10.16 19.95
N ALA A 39 2.54 11.10 19.28
CA ALA A 39 1.10 11.06 19.12
C ALA A 39 0.64 9.89 18.24
N THR A 40 1.38 9.57 17.18
CA THR A 40 1.11 8.43 16.30
C THR A 40 1.11 7.11 17.06
N LEU A 41 2.12 6.88 17.91
CA LEU A 41 2.21 5.64 18.70
C LEU A 41 1.05 5.49 19.69
N ARG A 42 0.64 6.58 20.35
CA ARG A 42 -0.54 6.57 21.24
C ARG A 42 -1.85 6.35 20.49
N GLU A 43 -1.96 6.92 19.30
CA GLU A 43 -3.15 6.75 18.46
C GLU A 43 -3.24 5.33 17.91
N LEU A 44 -2.11 4.77 17.49
CA LEU A 44 -1.99 3.41 17.00
C LEU A 44 -2.44 2.38 18.05
N ASP A 45 -1.92 2.48 19.27
CA ASP A 45 -2.33 1.65 20.41
C ASP A 45 -3.84 1.73 20.65
N HIS A 46 -4.38 2.95 20.71
CA HIS A 46 -5.82 3.13 20.93
C HIS A 46 -6.67 2.58 19.79
N ALA A 47 -6.32 2.89 18.55
CA ALA A 47 -7.08 2.48 17.37
C ALA A 47 -7.17 0.95 17.26
N VAL A 48 -6.05 0.26 17.47
CA VAL A 48 -6.01 -1.20 17.35
C VAL A 48 -6.60 -1.88 18.58
N HIS A 49 -6.17 -1.52 19.79
CA HIS A 49 -6.57 -2.24 21.01
C HIS A 49 -7.89 -1.80 21.61
N ARG A 50 -8.27 -0.52 21.48
CA ARG A 50 -9.51 0.02 22.07
C ARG A 50 -10.66 0.06 21.07
N LEU A 51 -10.39 0.49 19.83
CA LEU A 51 -11.42 0.62 18.81
C LEU A 51 -11.57 -0.65 17.94
N GLY A 52 -10.58 -1.54 17.95
CA GLY A 52 -10.60 -2.77 17.16
C GLY A 52 -10.39 -2.55 15.66
N LEU A 53 -9.82 -1.40 15.27
CA LEU A 53 -9.45 -1.13 13.88
C LEU A 53 -8.38 -2.14 13.43
N ARG A 54 -8.54 -2.67 12.22
CA ARG A 54 -7.83 -3.89 11.75
C ARG A 54 -6.65 -3.59 10.83
N GLY A 55 -6.14 -2.36 10.85
CA GLY A 55 -5.07 -1.90 9.97
C GLY A 55 -4.82 -0.41 10.15
N VAL A 56 -3.85 0.10 9.42
CA VAL A 56 -3.51 1.53 9.38
C VAL A 56 -3.34 1.98 7.93
N GLN A 57 -3.67 3.24 7.64
CA GLN A 57 -3.34 3.85 6.36
C GLN A 57 -2.10 4.73 6.50
N LEU A 58 -1.12 4.52 5.61
CA LEU A 58 0.04 5.39 5.44
C LEU A 58 0.08 5.92 4.01
N PHE A 59 0.69 7.09 3.85
CA PHE A 59 0.96 7.66 2.52
C PHE A 59 2.38 7.35 2.06
N THR A 60 2.64 7.41 0.75
CA THR A 60 3.97 7.19 0.16
C THR A 60 5.04 8.17 0.65
N HIS A 61 4.63 9.31 1.22
CA HIS A 61 5.47 10.24 1.95
C HIS A 61 4.69 10.94 3.08
N ILE A 62 5.39 11.36 4.12
CA ILE A 62 4.81 12.12 5.24
C ILE A 62 5.34 13.55 5.21
N ASN A 63 4.51 14.51 4.81
CA ASN A 63 4.91 15.92 4.65
C ASN A 63 6.19 16.09 3.79
N GLY A 64 6.28 15.34 2.68
CA GLY A 64 7.44 15.34 1.80
C GLY A 64 8.63 14.49 2.28
N LYS A 65 8.56 13.88 3.47
CA LYS A 65 9.59 12.96 3.96
C LYS A 65 9.32 11.54 3.49
N PRO A 66 10.34 10.77 3.08
CA PRO A 66 10.15 9.40 2.66
C PRO A 66 9.88 8.49 3.86
N LEU A 67 9.32 7.32 3.61
CA LEU A 67 8.94 6.35 4.66
C LEU A 67 10.13 5.77 5.42
N ASP A 68 11.32 5.77 4.83
CA ASP A 68 12.56 5.33 5.47
C ASP A 68 13.28 6.45 6.24
N ALA A 69 12.62 7.59 6.48
CA ALA A 69 13.10 8.59 7.41
C ALA A 69 13.28 7.97 8.83
N PRO A 70 14.43 8.14 9.50
CA PRO A 70 14.71 7.48 10.78
C PRO A 70 13.66 7.72 11.86
N GLU A 71 13.05 8.90 11.89
CA GLU A 71 11.98 9.24 12.84
C GLU A 71 10.71 8.37 12.70
N LEU A 72 10.46 7.78 11.53
CA LEU A 72 9.31 6.91 11.29
C LEU A 72 9.58 5.45 11.68
N SER A 73 10.84 5.07 11.97
CA SER A 73 11.19 3.70 12.33
C SER A 73 10.37 3.15 13.51
N PRO A 74 10.15 3.91 14.62
CA PRO A 74 9.32 3.43 15.73
C PRO A 74 7.86 3.15 15.34
N VAL A 75 7.33 3.84 14.32
CA VAL A 75 5.96 3.60 13.83
C VAL A 75 5.87 2.25 13.14
N PHE A 76 6.83 1.91 12.27
CA PHE A 76 6.87 0.61 11.61
C PHE A 76 7.11 -0.54 12.59
N GLU A 77 7.95 -0.33 13.60
CA GLU A 77 8.16 -1.28 14.70
C GLU A 77 6.85 -1.58 15.43
N ALA A 78 6.14 -0.54 15.88
CA ALA A 78 4.88 -0.71 16.58
C ALA A 78 3.80 -1.38 15.70
N VAL A 79 3.71 -1.04 14.40
CA VAL A 79 2.78 -1.70 13.48
C VAL A 79 3.13 -3.18 13.28
N ALA A 80 4.43 -3.50 13.19
CA ALA A 80 4.90 -4.88 13.09
C ALA A 80 4.58 -5.70 14.35
N GLU A 81 4.77 -5.12 15.54
CA GLU A 81 4.43 -5.74 16.83
C GLU A 81 2.92 -6.01 16.96
N LEU A 82 2.09 -5.05 16.54
CA LEU A 82 0.64 -5.20 16.50
C LEU A 82 0.16 -6.16 15.41
N ASN A 83 1.02 -6.50 14.45
CA ASN A 83 0.76 -7.43 13.36
C ASN A 83 -0.47 -7.06 12.50
N VAL A 84 -0.75 -5.76 12.37
CA VAL A 84 -1.83 -5.21 11.55
C VAL A 84 -1.30 -4.76 10.17
N PRO A 85 -2.08 -4.87 9.10
CA PRO A 85 -1.66 -4.44 7.77
C PRO A 85 -1.60 -2.91 7.62
N ILE A 86 -0.68 -2.47 6.77
CA ILE A 86 -0.55 -1.10 6.27
C ILE A 86 -1.22 -1.03 4.90
N TRP A 87 -2.20 -0.13 4.74
CA TRP A 87 -2.65 0.36 3.44
C TRP A 87 -1.74 1.50 3.01
N LEU A 88 -0.88 1.24 2.02
CA LEU A 88 0.02 2.24 1.46
C LEU A 88 -0.65 2.93 0.26
N HIS A 89 -1.03 4.19 0.46
CA HIS A 89 -1.70 5.00 -0.56
C HIS A 89 -0.75 6.09 -1.12
N PRO A 90 -0.73 6.33 -2.43
CA PRO A 90 0.05 7.44 -3.00
C PRO A 90 -0.50 8.81 -2.57
N ALA A 91 0.36 9.82 -2.48
CA ALA A 91 -0.04 11.16 -2.05
C ALA A 91 0.52 12.31 -2.89
N ARG A 92 1.16 12.01 -4.05
CA ARG A 92 1.57 13.05 -4.99
C ARG A 92 0.36 13.94 -5.32
N GLY A 93 0.54 15.26 -5.19
CA GLY A 93 -0.41 16.25 -5.67
C GLY A 93 0.05 16.88 -6.98
N ALA A 94 -0.72 17.83 -7.52
CA ALA A 94 -0.35 18.54 -8.74
C ALA A 94 0.85 19.49 -8.57
N THR A 95 1.18 19.91 -7.34
CA THR A 95 2.19 20.95 -7.08
C THR A 95 3.59 20.61 -7.59
N PRO A 96 4.15 19.39 -7.37
CA PRO A 96 5.43 19.03 -7.97
C PRO A 96 5.33 18.99 -9.51
N PRO A 97 6.16 19.77 -10.23
CA PRO A 97 6.13 19.82 -11.69
C PRO A 97 6.59 18.50 -12.32
N ASP A 98 6.20 18.27 -13.58
CA ASP A 98 6.68 17.10 -14.34
C ASP A 98 8.05 17.36 -14.96
N TYR A 99 8.32 18.60 -15.36
CA TYR A 99 9.61 19.04 -15.89
C TYR A 99 10.21 20.25 -15.15
N PRO A 100 11.55 20.39 -15.12
CA PRO A 100 12.20 21.61 -14.67
C PRO A 100 11.68 22.83 -15.43
N GLY A 101 11.30 23.88 -14.70
CA GLY A 101 10.77 25.13 -15.26
C GLY A 101 9.24 25.23 -15.28
N GLU A 102 8.52 24.15 -15.02
CA GLU A 102 7.07 24.19 -14.83
C GLU A 102 6.70 24.59 -13.39
N LYS A 103 5.49 25.13 -13.22
CA LYS A 103 4.96 25.51 -11.90
C LYS A 103 4.25 24.38 -11.17
N LYS A 104 3.72 23.41 -11.92
CA LYS A 104 2.90 22.28 -11.46
C LYS A 104 2.82 21.23 -12.56
N SER A 105 2.43 20.00 -12.19
CA SER A 105 2.11 18.95 -13.16
C SER A 105 0.97 19.36 -14.08
N LEU A 106 1.05 18.96 -15.35
CA LEU A 106 0.06 19.23 -16.38
C LEU A 106 -0.74 17.97 -16.71
N TYR A 107 -1.95 18.15 -17.25
CA TYR A 107 -2.78 17.07 -17.79
C TYR A 107 -3.10 15.92 -16.81
N GLU A 108 -3.16 16.22 -15.51
CA GLU A 108 -3.41 15.23 -14.44
C GLU A 108 -2.37 14.08 -14.40
N ILE A 109 -1.17 14.29 -14.96
CA ILE A 109 -0.09 13.29 -14.97
C ILE A 109 0.28 12.89 -13.53
N TRP A 110 0.25 13.85 -12.59
CA TRP A 110 0.43 13.61 -11.16
C TRP A 110 -0.46 12.51 -10.58
N HIS A 111 -1.68 12.39 -11.10
CA HIS A 111 -2.66 11.40 -10.69
C HIS A 111 -2.52 10.12 -11.53
N VAL A 112 -2.58 10.23 -12.86
CA VAL A 112 -2.64 9.07 -13.77
C VAL A 112 -1.40 8.17 -13.68
N PHE A 113 -0.22 8.78 -13.67
CA PHE A 113 1.06 8.05 -13.64
C PHE A 113 1.81 8.30 -12.35
N GLY A 114 1.70 9.52 -11.80
CA GLY A 114 2.42 9.90 -10.60
C GLY A 114 2.08 9.02 -9.40
N TRP A 115 0.81 8.65 -9.19
CA TRP A 115 0.40 7.80 -8.08
C TRP A 115 1.00 6.38 -8.13
N PRO A 116 0.86 5.60 -9.23
CA PRO A 116 1.55 4.32 -9.36
C PRO A 116 3.08 4.41 -9.24
N PHE A 117 3.70 5.48 -9.74
CA PHE A 117 5.14 5.70 -9.59
C PHE A 117 5.54 6.00 -8.15
N ASP A 118 4.78 6.85 -7.44
CA ASP A 118 4.97 7.12 -6.02
C ASP A 118 4.94 5.84 -5.17
N THR A 119 3.96 4.97 -5.42
CA THR A 119 3.89 3.66 -4.76
C THR A 119 5.14 2.83 -5.04
N THR A 120 5.57 2.80 -6.31
CA THR A 120 6.78 2.05 -6.74
C THR A 120 8.04 2.58 -6.03
N ILE A 121 8.18 3.91 -5.90
CA ILE A 121 9.29 4.55 -5.20
C ILE A 121 9.24 4.21 -3.71
N ALA A 122 8.08 4.30 -3.06
CA ALA A 122 7.91 3.99 -1.64
C ALA A 122 8.27 2.53 -1.33
N MET A 123 7.78 1.58 -2.13
CA MET A 123 8.17 0.16 -2.02
C MET A 123 9.69 0.00 -2.10
N THR A 124 10.31 0.63 -3.09
CA THR A 124 11.75 0.57 -3.33
C THR A 124 12.54 1.13 -2.13
N ARG A 125 12.14 2.28 -1.59
CA ARG A 125 12.76 2.90 -0.41
C ARG A 125 12.63 2.00 0.82
N MET A 126 11.46 1.40 1.04
CA MET A 126 11.27 0.43 2.14
C MET A 126 12.22 -0.77 2.01
N ILE A 127 12.43 -1.30 0.80
CA ILE A 127 13.36 -2.40 0.54
C ILE A 127 14.79 -1.99 0.89
N PHE A 128 15.31 -0.92 0.28
CA PHE A 128 16.72 -0.51 0.47
C PHE A 128 17.03 0.00 1.86
N SER A 129 16.03 0.45 2.61
CA SER A 129 16.20 0.78 4.03
C SER A 129 16.40 -0.43 4.95
N GLY A 130 16.24 -1.66 4.44
CA GLY A 130 16.27 -2.90 5.21
C GLY A 130 15.03 -3.09 6.09
N LEU A 131 13.95 -2.32 5.88
CA LEU A 131 12.75 -2.38 6.70
C LEU A 131 12.11 -3.77 6.71
N LEU A 132 12.06 -4.42 5.54
CA LEU A 132 11.49 -5.75 5.38
C LEU A 132 12.41 -6.87 5.92
N ASP A 133 13.70 -6.59 6.14
CA ASP A 133 14.59 -7.50 6.86
C ASP A 133 14.44 -7.38 8.38
N ARG A 134 14.24 -6.15 8.88
CA ARG A 134 13.96 -5.89 10.29
C ARG A 134 12.60 -6.44 10.70
N PHE A 135 11.59 -6.23 9.87
CA PHE A 135 10.19 -6.61 10.12
C PHE A 135 9.65 -7.50 8.99
N PRO A 136 10.12 -8.77 8.88
CA PRO A 136 9.72 -9.67 7.80
C PRO A 136 8.24 -10.08 7.85
N THR A 137 7.56 -9.85 8.97
CA THR A 137 6.12 -10.10 9.14
C THR A 137 5.25 -8.89 8.79
N LEU A 138 5.86 -7.75 8.45
CA LEU A 138 5.12 -6.54 8.10
C LEU A 138 4.29 -6.77 6.83
N LYS A 139 2.99 -6.49 6.91
CA LYS A 139 2.04 -6.67 5.81
C LYS A 139 1.75 -5.30 5.21
N VAL A 140 2.22 -5.07 3.99
CA VAL A 140 2.04 -3.79 3.30
C VAL A 140 1.24 -4.02 2.03
N ILE A 141 0.02 -3.47 1.99
CA ILE A 141 -0.87 -3.51 0.83
C ILE A 141 -0.61 -2.25 0.02
N THR A 142 -0.14 -2.44 -1.21
CA THR A 142 0.18 -1.36 -2.13
C THR A 142 -0.98 -1.08 -3.05
N HIS A 143 -1.41 0.18 -3.10
CA HIS A 143 -2.49 0.64 -3.97
C HIS A 143 -2.13 0.50 -5.45
N HIS A 144 -3.12 0.25 -6.30
CA HIS A 144 -3.00 0.11 -7.75
C HIS A 144 -2.09 -1.06 -8.18
N LEU A 145 -2.33 -2.24 -7.60
CA LEU A 145 -1.66 -3.49 -7.96
C LEU A 145 -0.12 -3.44 -7.90
N GLY A 146 0.45 -2.76 -6.90
CA GLY A 146 1.90 -2.61 -6.77
C GLY A 146 2.51 -1.53 -7.67
N GLY A 147 1.68 -0.61 -8.16
CA GLY A 147 2.10 0.47 -9.03
C GLY A 147 2.62 -0.06 -10.36
N THR A 148 3.89 0.20 -10.66
CA THR A 148 4.51 -0.25 -11.92
C THR A 148 5.40 -1.48 -11.75
N VAL A 149 5.54 -2.00 -10.52
CA VAL A 149 6.46 -3.11 -10.21
C VAL A 149 6.16 -4.38 -11.01
N PRO A 150 4.90 -4.89 -11.08
CA PRO A 150 4.64 -6.11 -11.86
C PRO A 150 4.98 -5.97 -13.33
N PHE A 151 4.66 -4.81 -13.92
CA PHE A 151 4.92 -4.54 -15.33
C PHE A 151 6.43 -4.41 -15.63
N LEU A 152 7.21 -3.91 -14.66
CA LEU A 152 8.65 -3.68 -14.79
C LEU A 152 9.50 -4.80 -14.17
N GLU A 153 8.93 -5.93 -13.78
CA GLU A 153 9.58 -7.03 -13.05
C GLU A 153 10.99 -7.37 -13.57
N SER A 154 11.09 -7.70 -14.86
CA SER A 154 12.36 -8.14 -15.43
C SER A 154 13.33 -6.98 -15.60
N ARG A 155 12.83 -5.75 -15.81
CA ARG A 155 13.66 -4.55 -15.83
C ARG A 155 14.25 -4.30 -14.45
N ILE A 156 13.44 -4.40 -13.40
CA ILE A 156 13.85 -4.24 -12.00
C ILE A 156 14.94 -5.26 -11.67
N LYS A 157 14.69 -6.55 -11.97
CA LYS A 157 15.66 -7.61 -11.70
C LYS A 157 17.01 -7.32 -12.39
N ASN A 158 17.00 -7.14 -13.70
CA ASN A 158 18.24 -6.94 -14.47
C ASN A 158 18.95 -5.62 -14.14
N ALA A 159 18.20 -4.57 -13.79
CA ALA A 159 18.80 -3.31 -13.35
C ALA A 159 19.51 -3.46 -12.00
N TYR A 160 18.92 -4.21 -11.06
CA TYR A 160 19.54 -4.46 -9.76
C TYR A 160 20.69 -5.47 -9.81
N ASP A 161 20.71 -6.40 -10.77
CA ASP A 161 21.88 -7.23 -11.06
C ASP A 161 23.11 -6.38 -11.46
N GLN A 162 22.90 -5.12 -11.89
CA GLN A 162 23.93 -4.16 -12.30
C GLN A 162 24.02 -2.96 -11.35
N PHE A 163 23.45 -3.04 -10.15
CA PHE A 163 23.36 -1.92 -9.22
C PHE A 163 24.75 -1.44 -8.78
N GLY A 164 24.95 -0.12 -8.75
CA GLY A 164 26.25 0.51 -8.45
C GLY A 164 27.24 0.62 -9.61
N THR A 165 27.00 -0.03 -10.76
CA THR A 165 27.92 0.06 -11.91
C THR A 165 27.82 1.37 -12.70
N ARG A 166 26.75 2.16 -12.50
CA ARG A 166 26.44 3.38 -13.27
C ARG A 166 26.52 4.69 -12.47
N THR A 167 26.74 4.58 -11.16
CA THR A 167 26.73 5.69 -10.19
C THR A 167 27.96 5.52 -9.31
N ALA A 168 29.05 6.17 -9.68
CA ALA A 168 30.37 5.95 -9.10
C ALA A 168 30.60 6.69 -7.77
N ASP A 169 29.67 7.55 -7.38
CA ASP A 169 29.72 8.43 -6.21
C ASP A 169 29.11 7.80 -4.94
N GLU A 170 28.46 6.63 -5.04
CA GLU A 170 27.91 5.89 -3.89
C GLU A 170 28.33 4.40 -3.90
N ASP A 171 28.72 3.86 -2.73
CA ASP A 171 29.02 2.42 -2.58
C ASP A 171 27.73 1.59 -2.43
N TYR A 172 26.99 1.49 -3.52
CA TYR A 172 25.80 0.65 -3.61
C TYR A 172 26.12 -0.85 -3.43
N GLY A 173 27.37 -1.27 -3.65
CA GLY A 173 27.82 -2.64 -3.38
C GLY A 173 27.85 -2.95 -1.89
N ALA A 174 28.21 -1.99 -1.02
CA ALA A 174 28.02 -2.11 0.42
C ALA A 174 26.55 -2.17 0.80
N LEU A 175 25.70 -1.34 0.19
CA LEU A 175 24.26 -1.35 0.46
C LEU A 175 23.62 -2.72 0.15
N LEU A 176 23.92 -3.32 -1.00
CA LEU A 176 23.39 -4.66 -1.34
C LEU A 176 23.80 -5.72 -0.33
N ARG A 177 25.02 -5.66 0.21
CA ARG A 177 25.52 -6.60 1.21
C ARG A 177 24.77 -6.50 2.56
N THR A 178 24.03 -5.42 2.79
CA THR A 178 23.19 -5.28 3.99
C THR A 178 21.83 -5.98 3.87
N LEU A 179 21.38 -6.29 2.65
CA LEU A 179 20.11 -6.96 2.40
C LEU A 179 20.27 -8.48 2.46
N ARG A 180 19.29 -9.18 3.06
CA ARG A 180 19.29 -10.65 3.16
C ARG A 180 18.88 -11.36 1.86
N LYS A 181 18.21 -10.68 0.93
CA LYS A 181 17.72 -11.21 -0.34
C LYS A 181 18.13 -10.29 -1.49
N HIS A 182 17.95 -10.75 -2.72
CA HIS A 182 18.05 -9.86 -3.86
C HIS A 182 16.94 -8.79 -3.80
N PRO A 183 17.18 -7.49 -4.12
CA PRO A 183 16.17 -6.43 -4.04
C PRO A 183 14.84 -6.77 -4.72
N HIS A 184 14.93 -7.44 -5.88
CA HIS A 184 13.78 -7.93 -6.64
C HIS A 184 12.85 -8.86 -5.84
N ASP A 185 13.39 -9.69 -4.96
CA ASP A 185 12.63 -10.72 -4.24
C ASP A 185 11.78 -10.10 -3.13
N TYR A 186 12.20 -8.97 -2.58
CA TYR A 186 11.41 -8.26 -1.57
C TYR A 186 10.12 -7.69 -2.13
N TYR A 187 10.06 -7.32 -3.41
CA TYR A 187 8.82 -6.81 -4.01
C TYR A 187 7.68 -7.83 -3.93
N ARG A 188 7.97 -9.14 -3.89
CA ARG A 188 6.97 -10.20 -3.72
C ARG A 188 6.48 -10.36 -2.27
N MET A 189 7.12 -9.69 -1.30
CA MET A 189 6.65 -9.68 0.09
C MET A 189 5.48 -8.71 0.30
N PHE A 190 5.27 -7.76 -0.61
CA PHE A 190 4.13 -6.85 -0.57
C PHE A 190 2.84 -7.58 -0.96
N TYR A 191 1.72 -7.02 -0.51
CA TYR A 191 0.38 -7.30 -0.99
C TYR A 191 -0.04 -6.19 -1.93
N ALA A 192 -1.01 -6.46 -2.81
CA ALA A 192 -1.43 -5.49 -3.81
C ALA A 192 -2.94 -5.52 -4.00
N ASP A 193 -3.58 -4.36 -4.07
CA ASP A 193 -5.02 -4.32 -4.36
C ASP A 193 -5.31 -4.25 -5.87
N THR A 194 -6.57 -4.49 -6.24
CA THR A 194 -7.03 -4.48 -7.65
C THR A 194 -7.54 -3.12 -8.13
N ALA A 195 -7.22 -2.01 -7.46
CA ALA A 195 -7.74 -0.68 -7.80
C ALA A 195 -7.13 -0.15 -9.13
N LEU A 196 -7.49 -0.76 -10.26
CA LEU A 196 -6.97 -0.47 -11.61
C LEU A 196 -8.07 -0.07 -12.60
N TYR A 197 -9.26 0.24 -12.09
CA TYR A 197 -10.41 0.66 -12.89
C TYR A 197 -10.85 -0.38 -13.94
N GLY A 198 -10.64 -1.67 -13.64
CA GLY A 198 -11.22 -2.79 -14.40
C GLY A 198 -10.47 -3.22 -15.67
N SER A 199 -9.14 -3.31 -15.63
CA SER A 199 -8.35 -3.88 -16.74
C SER A 199 -7.94 -5.34 -16.49
N PRO A 200 -8.55 -6.34 -17.18
CA PRO A 200 -8.17 -7.75 -17.01
C PRO A 200 -6.69 -8.04 -17.31
N PRO A 201 -6.07 -7.55 -18.41
CA PRO A 201 -4.66 -7.82 -18.69
C PRO A 201 -3.72 -7.27 -17.61
N ALA A 202 -4.06 -6.13 -16.99
CA ALA A 202 -3.27 -5.57 -15.91
C ALA A 202 -3.39 -6.41 -14.62
N LEU A 203 -4.60 -6.89 -14.30
CA LEU A 203 -4.83 -7.82 -13.20
C LEU A 203 -4.04 -9.12 -13.38
N GLU A 204 -4.00 -9.66 -14.60
CA GLU A 204 -3.20 -10.85 -14.92
C GLU A 204 -1.70 -10.61 -14.75
N CYS A 205 -1.20 -9.45 -15.17
CA CYS A 205 0.19 -9.06 -14.96
C CYS A 205 0.56 -9.03 -13.47
N GLY A 206 -0.26 -8.39 -12.63
CA GLY A 206 -0.02 -8.38 -11.19
C GLY A 206 -0.20 -9.75 -10.54
N LEU A 207 -1.18 -10.53 -10.97
CA LEU A 207 -1.39 -11.89 -10.46
C LEU A 207 -0.21 -12.80 -10.79
N ALA A 208 0.36 -12.71 -11.99
CA ALA A 208 1.55 -13.46 -12.38
C ALA A 208 2.78 -13.09 -11.52
N PHE A 209 2.87 -11.83 -11.08
CA PHE A 209 3.97 -11.36 -10.25
C PHE A 209 3.83 -11.71 -8.77
N PHE A 210 2.70 -11.34 -8.15
CA PHE A 210 2.45 -11.48 -6.71
C PHE A 210 1.94 -12.87 -6.32
N GLY A 211 1.23 -13.55 -7.23
CA GLY A 211 0.48 -14.76 -6.92
C GLY A 211 -0.85 -14.48 -6.23
N ALA A 212 -1.76 -15.46 -6.29
CA ALA A 212 -3.15 -15.29 -5.84
C ALA A 212 -3.30 -15.04 -4.33
N GLU A 213 -2.30 -15.37 -3.51
CA GLU A 213 -2.29 -15.14 -2.06
C GLU A 213 -2.02 -13.69 -1.67
N HIS A 214 -1.45 -12.90 -2.58
CA HIS A 214 -0.95 -11.55 -2.30
C HIS A 214 -1.76 -10.44 -3.00
N VAL A 215 -2.80 -10.80 -3.75
CA VAL A 215 -3.68 -9.85 -4.44
C VAL A 215 -5.02 -9.75 -3.73
N LEU A 216 -5.50 -8.54 -3.43
CA LEU A 216 -6.76 -8.28 -2.73
C LEU A 216 -7.69 -7.42 -3.56
N PHE A 217 -9.00 -7.64 -3.46
CA PHE A 217 -9.95 -6.75 -4.10
C PHE A 217 -9.90 -5.35 -3.50
N GLY A 218 -9.78 -4.36 -4.36
CA GLY A 218 -9.92 -2.93 -4.06
C GLY A 218 -10.50 -2.21 -5.27
N SER A 219 -11.38 -1.22 -5.03
CA SER A 219 -12.09 -0.50 -6.10
C SER A 219 -11.80 0.98 -6.17
N ASP A 220 -11.13 1.54 -5.17
CA ASP A 220 -10.93 2.98 -4.99
C ASP A 220 -12.25 3.79 -4.97
N MET A 221 -13.28 3.26 -4.29
CA MET A 221 -14.49 4.04 -4.05
C MET A 221 -14.14 5.23 -3.15
N PRO A 222 -14.53 6.48 -3.47
CA PRO A 222 -15.55 6.88 -4.44
C PRO A 222 -15.05 7.59 -5.71
N PHE A 223 -13.82 7.33 -6.19
CA PHE A 223 -13.12 8.20 -7.15
C PHE A 223 -13.67 8.24 -8.60
N ASP A 224 -14.67 7.42 -8.97
CA ASP A 224 -15.27 7.54 -10.30
C ASP A 224 -16.36 8.62 -10.40
N ALA A 225 -16.74 8.93 -11.65
CA ALA A 225 -17.78 9.90 -11.98
C ALA A 225 -19.20 9.54 -11.49
N GLU A 226 -19.43 8.31 -11.03
CA GLU A 226 -20.68 7.79 -10.47
C GLU A 226 -20.58 7.60 -8.94
N GLY A 227 -19.64 8.28 -8.28
CA GLY A 227 -19.45 8.20 -6.83
C GLY A 227 -18.87 6.86 -6.34
N GLY A 228 -18.17 6.13 -7.21
CA GLY A 228 -17.45 4.88 -6.90
C GLY A 228 -18.11 3.60 -7.41
N SER A 229 -19.39 3.68 -7.81
CA SER A 229 -20.12 2.46 -8.21
C SER A 229 -19.63 1.86 -9.53
N ARG A 230 -19.06 2.68 -10.43
CA ARG A 230 -18.57 2.25 -11.74
C ARG A 230 -17.29 1.43 -11.60
N TYR A 231 -16.31 1.90 -10.83
CA TYR A 231 -15.05 1.20 -10.59
C TYR A 231 -15.26 -0.11 -9.84
N ILE A 232 -16.24 -0.20 -8.94
CA ILE A 232 -16.64 -1.48 -8.34
C ILE A 232 -17.08 -2.47 -9.42
N ARG A 233 -18.05 -2.09 -10.27
CA ARG A 233 -18.58 -2.98 -11.33
C ARG A 233 -17.50 -3.37 -12.34
N GLN A 234 -16.67 -2.42 -12.76
CA GLN A 234 -15.60 -2.66 -13.72
C GLN A 234 -14.52 -3.58 -13.16
N THR A 235 -14.12 -3.40 -11.90
CA THR A 235 -13.11 -4.25 -11.26
C THR A 235 -13.63 -5.68 -11.08
N LEU A 236 -14.88 -5.85 -10.63
CA LEU A 236 -15.52 -7.17 -10.55
C LEU A 236 -15.60 -7.86 -11.91
N GLY A 237 -16.08 -7.15 -12.94
CA GLY A 237 -16.15 -7.67 -14.31
C GLY A 237 -14.78 -8.03 -14.88
N ALA A 238 -13.72 -7.31 -14.50
CA ALA A 238 -12.36 -7.61 -14.93
C ALA A 238 -11.80 -8.87 -14.25
N ILE A 239 -12.07 -9.07 -12.96
CA ILE A 239 -11.71 -10.29 -12.23
C ILE A 239 -12.44 -11.50 -12.83
N ASP A 240 -13.71 -11.35 -13.18
CA ASP A 240 -14.48 -12.43 -13.83
C ASP A 240 -13.86 -12.86 -15.16
N GLN A 241 -13.30 -11.91 -15.93
CA GLN A 241 -12.65 -12.15 -17.21
C GLN A 241 -11.23 -12.74 -17.11
N MET A 242 -10.61 -12.75 -15.92
CA MET A 242 -9.29 -13.36 -15.76
C MET A 242 -9.33 -14.87 -16.08
N THR A 243 -8.25 -15.37 -16.66
CA THR A 243 -7.92 -16.78 -16.87
C THR A 243 -7.61 -17.53 -15.56
N ALA A 244 -7.40 -16.79 -14.46
CA ALA A 244 -7.20 -17.32 -13.12
C ALA A 244 -8.27 -18.34 -12.70
N SER A 245 -7.88 -19.33 -11.89
CA SER A 245 -8.80 -20.33 -11.37
C SER A 245 -9.90 -19.70 -10.50
N HIS A 246 -11.03 -20.40 -10.35
CA HIS A 246 -12.09 -19.96 -9.43
C HIS A 246 -11.60 -19.80 -7.98
N GLU A 247 -10.63 -20.62 -7.55
CA GLU A 247 -10.00 -20.49 -6.24
C GLU A 247 -9.19 -19.20 -6.13
N ALA A 248 -8.36 -18.88 -7.13
CA ALA A 248 -7.61 -17.63 -7.15
C ALA A 248 -8.54 -16.41 -7.13
N LYS A 249 -9.64 -16.44 -7.90
CA LYS A 249 -10.66 -15.36 -7.89
C LYS A 249 -11.31 -15.20 -6.51
N ARG A 250 -11.66 -16.29 -5.81
CA ARG A 250 -12.21 -16.21 -4.44
C ARG A 250 -11.21 -15.63 -3.44
N ARG A 251 -9.93 -15.98 -3.57
CA ARG A 251 -8.85 -15.41 -2.75
C ARG A 251 -8.76 -13.91 -2.90
N ILE A 252 -8.70 -13.44 -4.15
CA ILE A 252 -8.68 -12.02 -4.49
C ILE A 252 -9.91 -11.31 -3.94
N LEU A 253 -11.10 -11.84 -4.19
CA LEU A 253 -12.37 -11.19 -3.84
C LEU A 253 -12.61 -11.11 -2.32
N ARG A 254 -12.08 -12.05 -1.52
CA ARG A 254 -12.42 -12.11 -0.09
C ARG A 254 -11.38 -12.79 0.79
N GLU A 255 -10.95 -14.01 0.45
CA GLU A 255 -10.26 -14.87 1.44
C GLU A 255 -8.94 -14.26 1.92
N ASN A 256 -8.23 -13.55 1.04
CA ASN A 256 -7.01 -12.84 1.42
C ASN A 256 -7.28 -11.71 2.41
N ALA A 257 -8.34 -10.91 2.18
CA ALA A 257 -8.71 -9.84 3.11
C ALA A 257 -9.11 -10.39 4.47
N VAL A 258 -9.93 -11.44 4.51
CA VAL A 258 -10.33 -12.13 5.77
C VAL A 258 -9.10 -12.59 6.55
N LYS A 259 -8.15 -13.25 5.88
CA LYS A 259 -6.90 -13.72 6.47
C LYS A 259 -6.03 -12.55 6.97
N LEU A 260 -5.87 -11.51 6.16
CA LEU A 260 -4.98 -10.39 6.45
C LEU A 260 -5.48 -9.53 7.62
N LEU A 261 -6.81 -9.37 7.75
CA LEU A 261 -7.48 -8.62 8.80
C LEU A 261 -7.71 -9.45 10.09
N GLY A 262 -7.31 -10.72 10.09
CA GLY A 262 -7.49 -11.62 11.24
C GLY A 262 -8.96 -11.83 11.59
N MET A 263 -9.80 -12.02 10.56
CA MET A 263 -11.23 -12.28 10.70
C MET A 263 -11.52 -13.78 10.62
N GLU A 264 -12.57 -14.24 11.32
CA GLU A 264 -12.97 -15.65 11.32
C GLU A 264 -13.50 -16.08 9.93
N PRO A 265 -13.09 -17.26 9.42
CA PRO A 265 -13.64 -17.80 8.18
C PRO A 265 -15.15 -18.07 8.31
N GLY A 266 -15.98 -17.16 7.79
CA GLY A 266 -17.45 -17.26 7.90
C GLY A 266 -18.05 -16.39 9.00
N GLY A 267 -17.23 -15.68 9.77
CA GLY A 267 -17.65 -14.44 10.40
C GLY A 267 -18.12 -13.47 9.33
N ARG A 268 -19.17 -12.69 9.63
CA ARG A 268 -19.61 -11.60 8.75
C ARG A 268 -18.45 -10.66 8.48
#